data_AF-A0A1G1JYN6-F1
#
_entry.id   AF-A0A1G1JYN6-F1
#
_cell.length_a   1.000
_cell.length_b   1.000
_cell.length_c   1.000
_cell.angle_alpha   90.00
_cell.angle_beta   90.00
_cell.angle_gamma   90.00
#
_symmetry.space_group_name_H-M   'P 1'
#
loop_
_entity.id
_entity.type
_entity.pdbx_description
1 polymer ?
#
loop_
_entity_poly.entity_id
_entity_poly.type
_entity_poly.pdbx_seq_one_letter_code
_entity_poly.pdbx_strand_id
1 'polypeptide(L)'
;MTTDRFREIKRILLQILLLNWAVAGAKIGYGLMTNFTSMTADGFHSLSDGGSNILGLIGITIACWPADNDHPYGHRKYETLFSLGIAAVLFYLCFNLISEGIRHMRSPHHPQIDIVTLLVMVLTTFVNILVMKYEHKEGKRLKSDILISDAMHTKADVFTSFSVIVAMAGVKLGLPIVDPIVTIVISLFIARLAISIIRQGSSILCDTAAILDNKKIIDIVLTIDGVNTCHKIRTRGREDDIYVDMHVQVNPDMRVDRAHRISYEIEDAIKKGIPGVTDVVVHIEPKEK
;
A
#
# COMPACT_ATOMS: atom_id res chain seq x y z
N MET A 1 7.40 8.44 17.18
CA MET A 1 7.77 8.28 15.75
C MET A 1 7.94 9.64 15.13
N THR A 2 8.97 9.82 14.31
CA THR A 2 9.43 11.14 13.88
C THR A 2 8.53 11.71 12.78
N THR A 3 8.10 12.95 12.98
CA THR A 3 7.41 13.81 11.99
C THR A 3 8.12 13.81 10.62
N ASP A 4 9.42 13.48 10.60
CA ASP A 4 10.25 13.39 9.41
C ASP A 4 9.83 12.30 8.43
N ARG A 5 9.36 11.13 8.91
CA ARG A 5 8.92 10.04 8.03
C ARG A 5 7.69 10.43 7.22
N PHE A 6 6.66 10.96 7.89
CA PHE A 6 5.44 11.41 7.23
C PHE A 6 5.71 12.55 6.25
N ARG A 7 6.62 13.46 6.62
CA ARG A 7 7.08 14.54 5.74
C ARG A 7 7.78 13.99 4.51
N GLU A 8 8.58 12.93 4.66
CA GLU A 8 9.27 12.27 3.56
C GLU A 8 8.29 11.53 2.63
N ILE A 9 7.37 10.73 3.17
CA ILE A 9 6.32 10.06 2.38
C ILE A 9 5.49 11.10 1.60
N LYS A 10 5.04 12.16 2.29
CA LYS A 10 4.29 13.25 1.65
C LYS A 10 5.09 13.95 0.56
N ARG A 11 6.39 14.18 0.76
CA ARG A 11 7.27 14.78 -0.25
C ARG A 11 7.39 13.88 -1.48
N ILE A 12 7.56 12.56 -1.28
CA ILE A 12 7.62 11.57 -2.36
C ILE A 12 6.32 11.59 -3.17
N LEU A 13 5.17 11.43 -2.49
CA LEU A 13 3.85 11.47 -3.14
C LEU A 13 3.60 12.79 -3.88
N LEU A 14 4.03 13.92 -3.34
CA LEU A 14 3.90 15.22 -4.00
C LEU A 14 4.79 15.32 -5.25
N GLN A 15 6.03 14.85 -5.18
CA GLN A 15 6.94 14.82 -6.32
C GLN A 15 6.36 13.97 -7.46
N ILE A 16 5.81 12.81 -7.12
CA ILE A 16 5.23 11.88 -8.09
C ILE A 16 3.95 12.45 -8.70
N LEU A 17 3.06 13.02 -7.88
CA LEU A 17 1.87 13.70 -8.35
C LEU A 17 2.21 14.81 -9.36
N LEU A 18 3.21 15.65 -9.05
CA LEU A 18 3.63 16.73 -9.93
C LEU A 18 4.20 16.20 -11.25
N LEU A 19 4.99 15.12 -11.21
CA LEU A 19 5.50 14.47 -12.41
C LEU A 19 4.39 13.87 -13.27
N ASN A 20 3.45 13.13 -12.66
CA ASN A 20 2.32 12.51 -13.36
C ASN A 20 1.43 13.57 -14.02
N TRP A 21 1.13 14.66 -13.31
CA TRP A 21 0.34 15.76 -13.85
C TRP A 21 1.08 16.56 -14.93
N ALA A 22 2.39 16.72 -14.82
CA ALA A 22 3.19 17.34 -15.89
C ALA A 22 3.16 16.50 -17.17
N VAL A 23 3.28 15.17 -17.06
CA VAL A 23 3.17 14.24 -18.20
C VAL A 23 1.76 14.26 -18.79
N ALA A 24 0.72 14.21 -17.95
CA ALA A 24 -0.67 14.29 -18.39
C ALA A 24 -0.97 15.61 -19.13
N GLY A 25 -0.53 16.74 -18.57
CA GLY A 25 -0.68 18.05 -19.19
C GLY A 25 0.06 18.16 -20.53
N ALA A 26 1.26 17.59 -20.63
CA ALA A 26 2.01 17.55 -21.89
C ALA A 26 1.28 16.72 -22.97
N LYS A 27 0.73 15.55 -22.61
CA LYS A 27 -0.06 14.69 -23.52
C LYS A 27 -1.32 15.40 -24.01
N ILE A 28 -2.08 16.02 -23.10
CA ILE A 28 -3.31 16.77 -23.43
C ILE A 28 -2.97 17.96 -24.34
N GLY A 29 -1.97 18.76 -23.96
CA GLY A 29 -1.55 19.94 -24.75
C GLY A 29 -1.11 19.57 -26.15
N TYR A 30 -0.26 18.55 -26.28
CA TYR A 30 0.17 18.05 -27.59
C TYR A 30 -1.01 17.49 -28.40
N GLY A 31 -1.86 16.66 -27.80
CA GLY A 31 -3.03 16.07 -28.45
C GLY A 31 -4.02 17.11 -28.98
N LEU A 32 -4.21 18.23 -28.26
CA LEU A 32 -5.03 19.36 -28.72
C LEU A 32 -4.37 20.12 -29.86
N MET A 33 -3.06 20.39 -29.80
CA MET A 33 -2.34 21.10 -30.86
C MET A 33 -2.29 20.31 -32.18
N THR A 34 -2.21 18.99 -32.10
CA THR A 34 -2.12 18.09 -33.26
C THR A 34 -3.47 17.51 -33.70
N ASN A 35 -4.57 17.83 -32.99
CA ASN A 35 -5.90 17.24 -33.18
C ASN A 35 -5.92 15.69 -33.09
N PHE A 36 -5.01 15.10 -32.31
CA PHE A 36 -4.96 13.64 -32.10
C PHE A 36 -5.79 13.27 -30.87
N THR A 37 -7.03 12.84 -31.12
CA THR A 37 -7.98 12.41 -30.08
C THR A 37 -7.45 11.29 -29.20
N SER A 38 -6.68 10.35 -29.77
CA SER A 38 -6.06 9.24 -29.03
C SER A 38 -5.05 9.72 -27.99
N MET A 39 -4.24 10.74 -28.31
CA MET A 39 -3.25 11.30 -27.39
C MET A 39 -3.92 12.08 -26.26
N THR A 40 -4.96 12.86 -26.60
CA THR A 40 -5.74 13.60 -25.61
C THR A 40 -6.43 12.66 -24.62
N ALA A 41 -7.01 11.55 -25.10
CA ALA A 41 -7.64 10.53 -24.25
C ALA A 41 -6.64 9.89 -23.29
N ASP A 42 -5.44 9.52 -23.77
CA ASP A 42 -4.35 8.99 -22.93
C ASP A 42 -3.88 10.01 -21.87
N GLY A 43 -3.86 11.30 -22.23
CA GLY A 43 -3.55 12.38 -21.29
C GLY A 43 -4.60 12.53 -20.17
N PHE A 44 -5.89 12.41 -20.49
CA PHE A 44 -6.96 12.37 -19.47
C PHE A 44 -6.89 11.12 -18.58
N HIS A 45 -6.48 9.98 -19.13
CA HIS A 45 -6.23 8.77 -18.36
C HIS A 45 -5.12 8.99 -17.33
N SER A 46 -3.95 9.49 -17.78
CA SER A 46 -2.83 9.84 -16.89
C SER A 46 -3.20 10.89 -15.83
N LEU A 47 -4.13 11.80 -16.13
CA LEU A 47 -4.65 12.76 -15.16
C LEU A 47 -5.50 12.08 -14.08
N SER A 48 -6.36 11.12 -14.48
CA SER A 48 -7.18 10.32 -13.57
C SER A 48 -6.34 9.44 -12.65
N ASP A 49 -5.21 8.92 -13.13
CA ASP A 49 -4.27 8.13 -12.33
C ASP A 49 -3.67 8.96 -11.18
N GLY A 50 -3.49 10.27 -11.40
CA GLY A 50 -3.12 11.20 -10.33
C GLY A 50 -4.14 11.27 -9.19
N GLY A 51 -5.37 10.79 -9.40
CA GLY A 51 -6.37 10.60 -8.34
C GLY A 51 -5.93 9.63 -7.25
N SER A 52 -5.20 8.56 -7.59
CA SER A 52 -4.63 7.61 -6.61
C SER A 52 -3.54 8.27 -5.77
N ASN A 53 -2.68 9.10 -6.36
CA ASN A 53 -1.70 9.89 -5.61
C ASN A 53 -2.39 10.89 -4.65
N ILE A 54 -3.51 11.50 -5.06
CA ILE A 54 -4.32 12.38 -4.19
C ILE A 54 -4.88 11.59 -3.00
N LEU A 55 -5.46 10.41 -3.25
CA LEU A 55 -5.92 9.53 -2.17
C LEU A 55 -4.78 9.19 -1.21
N GLY A 56 -3.58 8.90 -1.73
CA GLY A 56 -2.38 8.69 -0.93
C GLY A 56 -2.00 9.91 -0.08
N LEU A 57 -2.02 11.12 -0.65
CA LEU A 57 -1.71 12.37 0.05
C LEU A 57 -2.72 12.69 1.16
N ILE A 58 -4.02 12.47 0.91
CA ILE A 58 -5.06 12.64 1.92
C ILE A 58 -4.86 11.62 3.03
N GLY A 59 -4.69 10.34 2.66
CA GLY A 59 -4.50 9.25 3.61
C GLY A 59 -3.31 9.45 4.53
N ILE A 60 -2.15 9.85 3.99
CA ILE A 60 -0.96 10.09 4.81
C ILE A 60 -1.10 11.34 5.70
N THR A 61 -1.84 12.35 5.24
CA THR A 61 -2.09 13.58 6.01
C THR A 61 -2.96 13.27 7.22
N ILE A 62 -4.05 12.53 7.03
CA ILE A 62 -4.93 12.09 8.12
C ILE A 62 -4.19 11.14 9.06
N ALA A 63 -3.44 10.17 8.52
CA ALA A 63 -2.69 9.22 9.34
C ALA A 63 -1.61 9.84 10.23
N CYS A 64 -1.15 11.05 9.90
CA CYS A 64 -0.18 11.81 10.69
C CYS A 64 -0.84 12.61 11.83
N TRP A 65 -2.17 12.71 11.90
CA TRP A 65 -2.83 13.39 13.01
C TRP A 65 -2.55 12.67 14.34
N PRO A 66 -2.26 13.44 15.41
CA PRO A 66 -2.03 12.87 16.74
C PRO A 66 -3.28 12.16 17.26
N ALA A 67 -3.14 11.45 18.37
CA ALA A 67 -4.27 10.93 19.11
C ALA A 67 -5.13 12.09 19.64
N ASP A 68 -6.44 11.93 19.58
CA ASP A 68 -7.43 12.85 20.11
C ASP A 68 -8.48 12.08 20.94
N ASN A 69 -9.50 12.78 21.44
CA ASN A 69 -10.52 12.18 22.30
C ASN A 69 -11.39 11.14 21.55
N ASP A 70 -11.61 11.32 20.25
CA ASP A 70 -12.40 10.41 19.42
C ASP A 70 -11.55 9.22 18.92
N HIS A 71 -10.23 9.40 18.84
CA HIS A 71 -9.23 8.42 18.41
C HIS A 71 -8.05 8.32 19.41
N PRO A 72 -8.24 7.67 20.58
CA PRO A 72 -7.20 7.59 21.61
C PRO A 72 -5.93 6.84 21.18
N TYR A 73 -6.04 5.94 20.20
CA TYR A 73 -4.92 5.22 19.60
C TYR A 73 -4.33 5.93 18.36
N GLY A 74 -4.84 7.11 18.02
CA GLY A 74 -4.43 7.90 16.86
C GLY A 74 -5.03 7.43 15.53
N HIS A 75 -4.57 8.07 14.46
CA HIS A 75 -5.18 7.98 13.13
C HIS A 75 -4.44 7.04 12.16
N ARG A 76 -3.49 6.25 12.65
CA ARG A 76 -2.60 5.48 11.76
C ARG A 76 -3.33 4.52 10.84
N LYS A 77 -4.39 3.85 11.32
CA LYS A 77 -5.20 2.93 10.50
C LYS A 77 -5.77 3.58 9.23
N TYR A 78 -5.90 4.91 9.17
CA TYR A 78 -6.31 5.61 7.94
C TYR A 78 -5.33 5.39 6.79
N GLU A 79 -4.03 5.26 7.04
CA GLU A 79 -3.07 4.96 5.97
C GLU A 79 -3.40 3.63 5.27
N THR A 80 -3.74 2.61 6.05
CA THR A 80 -4.18 1.31 5.54
C THR A 80 -5.55 1.40 4.88
N LEU A 81 -6.48 2.18 5.44
CA LEU A 81 -7.82 2.39 4.85
C LEU A 81 -7.74 3.05 3.46
N PHE A 82 -6.94 4.10 3.31
CA PHE A 82 -6.75 4.77 2.03
C PHE A 82 -5.99 3.89 1.03
N SER A 83 -5.06 3.06 1.51
CA SER A 83 -4.41 2.01 0.70
C SER A 83 -5.41 1.01 0.11
N LEU A 84 -6.41 0.61 0.89
CA LEU A 84 -7.54 -0.19 0.40
C LEU A 84 -8.39 0.57 -0.62
N GLY A 85 -8.55 1.89 -0.45
CA GLY A 85 -9.19 2.76 -1.45
C GLY A 85 -8.48 2.75 -2.80
N ILE A 86 -7.14 2.86 -2.80
CA ILE A 86 -6.33 2.74 -4.03
C ILE A 86 -6.52 1.34 -4.65
N ALA A 87 -6.53 0.29 -3.84
CA ALA A 87 -6.79 -1.07 -4.33
C ALA A 87 -8.20 -1.25 -4.93
N ALA A 88 -9.21 -0.55 -4.40
CA ALA A 88 -10.56 -0.55 -4.95
C ALA A 88 -10.63 0.15 -6.32
N VAL A 89 -9.95 1.29 -6.48
CA VAL A 89 -9.79 1.97 -7.78
C VAL A 89 -9.09 1.04 -8.78
N LEU A 90 -8.03 0.36 -8.34
CA LEU A 90 -7.30 -0.60 -9.16
C LEU A 90 -8.19 -1.79 -9.60
N PHE A 91 -9.03 -2.29 -8.70
CA PHE A 91 -9.97 -3.36 -9.01
C PHE A 91 -11.04 -2.90 -10.02
N TYR A 92 -11.53 -1.67 -9.89
CA TYR A 92 -12.44 -1.06 -10.87
C TYR A 92 -11.79 -0.91 -12.25
N LEU A 93 -10.52 -0.49 -12.32
CA LEU A 93 -9.75 -0.46 -13.57
C LEU A 93 -9.66 -1.85 -14.21
N CYS A 94 -9.35 -2.89 -13.43
CA CYS A 94 -9.30 -4.27 -13.93
C CYS A 94 -10.63 -4.71 -14.53
N PHE A 95 -11.74 -4.41 -13.87
CA PHE A 95 -13.07 -4.77 -14.35
C PHE A 95 -13.39 -4.10 -15.70
N ASN A 96 -13.02 -2.83 -15.87
CA ASN A 96 -13.17 -2.14 -17.15
C ASN A 96 -12.30 -2.78 -18.24
N LEU A 97 -11.03 -3.08 -17.96
CA LEU A 97 -10.12 -3.72 -18.93
C LEU A 97 -10.61 -5.10 -19.39
N ILE A 98 -11.12 -5.93 -18.46
CA ILE A 98 -11.72 -7.22 -18.80
C ILE A 98 -12.94 -7.02 -19.69
N SER A 99 -13.82 -6.09 -19.31
CA SER A 99 -15.05 -5.79 -20.06
C SER A 99 -14.75 -5.30 -21.48
N GLU A 100 -13.72 -4.47 -21.62
CA GLU A 100 -13.24 -3.94 -22.90
C GLU A 100 -12.60 -5.04 -23.76
N GLY A 101 -11.73 -5.89 -23.17
CA GLY A 101 -11.15 -7.04 -23.85
C GLY A 101 -12.20 -8.02 -24.38
N ILE A 102 -13.26 -8.31 -23.60
CA ILE A 102 -14.38 -9.14 -24.05
C ILE A 102 -15.16 -8.46 -25.19
N ARG A 103 -15.33 -7.14 -25.13
CA ARG A 103 -16.02 -6.36 -26.17
C ARG A 103 -15.24 -6.37 -27.49
N HIS A 104 -13.93 -6.12 -27.44
CA HIS A 104 -13.04 -6.15 -28.61
C HIS A 104 -12.97 -7.53 -29.24
N MET A 105 -13.09 -8.60 -28.45
CA MET A 105 -13.17 -9.97 -28.99
C MET A 105 -14.47 -10.21 -29.79
N ARG A 106 -15.58 -9.52 -29.46
CA ARG A 106 -16.86 -9.61 -30.18
C ARG A 106 -16.97 -8.65 -31.36
N SER A 107 -16.28 -7.52 -31.31
CA SER A 107 -16.24 -6.52 -32.36
C SER A 107 -14.82 -5.97 -32.49
N PRO A 108 -13.98 -6.57 -33.35
CA PRO A 108 -12.62 -6.12 -33.56
C PRO A 108 -12.62 -4.68 -34.05
N HIS A 109 -12.07 -3.77 -33.26
CA HIS A 109 -11.79 -2.41 -33.68
C HIS A 109 -10.31 -2.33 -34.03
N HIS A 110 -9.97 -1.61 -35.10
CA HIS A 110 -8.58 -1.35 -35.45
C HIS A 110 -8.19 -0.02 -34.80
N PRO A 111 -7.43 -0.03 -33.69
CA PRO A 111 -6.94 1.22 -33.14
C PRO A 111 -6.01 1.86 -34.18
N GLN A 112 -6.36 3.06 -34.62
CA GLN A 112 -5.47 3.89 -35.44
C GLN A 112 -4.37 4.41 -34.52
N ILE A 113 -3.25 3.70 -34.46
CA ILE A 113 -2.10 4.06 -33.64
C ILE A 113 -1.03 4.62 -34.56
N ASP A 114 -0.75 5.91 -34.38
CA ASP A 114 0.35 6.60 -35.07
C ASP A 114 1.70 6.27 -34.41
N ILE A 115 2.79 6.36 -35.19
CA ILE A 115 4.16 6.11 -34.72
C ILE A 115 4.52 7.06 -33.57
N VAL A 116 4.01 8.30 -33.62
CA VAL A 116 4.20 9.29 -32.56
C VAL A 116 3.56 8.84 -31.24
N THR A 117 2.33 8.30 -31.29
CA THR A 117 1.63 7.75 -30.11
C THR A 117 2.40 6.58 -29.51
N LEU A 118 2.96 5.70 -30.34
CA LEU A 118 3.80 4.59 -29.87
C LEU A 118 5.06 5.08 -29.14
N LEU A 119 5.77 6.07 -29.71
CA LEU A 119 6.97 6.64 -29.08
C LEU A 119 6.66 7.27 -27.72
N VAL A 120 5.57 8.03 -27.62
CA VAL A 120 5.14 8.64 -26.36
C VAL A 120 4.76 7.57 -25.34
N MET A 121 4.00 6.54 -25.72
CA MET A 121 3.68 5.42 -24.81
C MET A 121 4.94 4.74 -24.29
N VAL A 122 5.88 4.37 -25.17
CA VAL A 122 7.15 3.73 -24.77
C VAL A 122 7.93 4.59 -23.77
N LEU A 123 8.04 5.90 -24.05
CA LEU A 123 8.72 6.83 -23.15
C LEU A 123 8.01 6.92 -21.79
N THR A 124 6.69 7.03 -21.78
CA THR A 124 5.90 7.13 -20.54
C THR A 124 5.95 5.83 -19.73
N THR A 125 5.89 4.66 -20.38
CA THR A 125 6.09 3.36 -19.72
C THR A 125 7.47 3.27 -19.08
N PHE A 126 8.52 3.76 -19.74
CA PHE A 126 9.87 3.78 -19.17
C PHE A 126 9.95 4.65 -17.91
N VAL A 127 9.35 5.84 -17.94
CA VAL A 127 9.26 6.72 -16.76
C VAL A 127 8.49 6.04 -15.62
N ASN A 128 7.33 5.45 -15.91
CA ASN A 128 6.51 4.74 -14.91
C ASN A 128 7.25 3.55 -14.30
N ILE A 129 8.10 2.85 -15.05
CA ILE A 129 8.96 1.79 -14.49
C ILE A 129 9.95 2.34 -13.46
N LEU A 130 10.53 3.53 -13.70
CA LEU A 130 11.44 4.18 -12.76
C LEU A 130 10.70 4.64 -11.51
N VAL A 131 9.52 5.27 -11.68
CA VAL A 131 8.65 5.71 -10.59
C VAL A 131 8.24 4.53 -9.72
N MET A 132 7.70 3.46 -10.32
CA MET A 132 7.28 2.24 -9.61
C MET A 132 8.42 1.59 -8.82
N LYS A 133 9.64 1.55 -9.37
CA LYS A 133 10.81 1.04 -8.63
C LYS A 133 11.18 1.92 -7.44
N TYR A 134 11.09 3.24 -7.62
CA TYR A 134 11.37 4.22 -6.58
C TYR A 134 10.34 4.13 -5.45
N GLU A 135 9.04 4.17 -5.78
CA GLU A 135 7.95 4.06 -4.80
C GLU A 135 8.00 2.75 -4.03
N HIS A 136 8.22 1.62 -4.71
CA HIS A 136 8.27 0.33 -4.02
C HIS A 136 9.46 0.23 -3.07
N LYS A 137 10.61 0.80 -3.46
CA LYS A 137 11.80 0.86 -2.60
C LYS A 137 11.55 1.73 -1.38
N GLU A 138 11.01 2.92 -1.58
CA GLU A 138 10.73 3.89 -0.52
C GLU A 138 9.59 3.43 0.39
N GLY A 139 8.54 2.81 -0.16
CA GLY A 139 7.45 2.22 0.60
C GLY A 139 7.93 1.12 1.54
N LYS A 140 8.87 0.26 1.10
CA LYS A 140 9.52 -0.72 1.99
C LYS A 140 10.41 -0.08 3.04
N ARG A 141 11.20 0.93 2.64
CA ARG A 141 12.12 1.63 3.54
C ARG A 141 11.38 2.37 4.66
N LEU A 142 10.26 3.00 4.31
CA LEU A 142 9.45 3.83 5.20
C LEU A 142 8.30 3.04 5.86
N LYS A 143 8.13 1.75 5.53
CA LYS A 143 7.03 0.90 5.98
C LYS A 143 5.66 1.58 5.75
N SER A 144 5.44 2.07 4.53
CA SER A 144 4.22 2.79 4.17
C SER A 144 3.35 1.96 3.25
N ASP A 145 2.17 1.58 3.74
CA ASP A 145 1.16 0.83 2.95
C ASP A 145 0.70 1.65 1.74
N ILE A 146 0.63 2.98 1.88
CA ILE A 146 0.22 3.89 0.81
C ILE A 146 1.23 3.86 -0.33
N LEU A 147 2.52 4.03 -0.05
CA LEU A 147 3.55 4.01 -1.09
C LEU A 147 3.64 2.65 -1.79
N ILE A 148 3.46 1.55 -1.05
CA ILE A 148 3.40 0.22 -1.66
C ILE A 148 2.19 0.08 -2.57
N SER A 149 1.03 0.59 -2.15
CA SER A 149 -0.21 0.53 -2.94
C SER A 149 -0.12 1.39 -4.20
N ASP A 150 0.46 2.59 -4.09
CA ASP A 150 0.71 3.50 -5.22
C ASP A 150 1.68 2.84 -6.23
N ALA A 151 2.78 2.24 -5.75
CA ALA A 151 3.72 1.50 -6.59
C ALA A 151 3.04 0.35 -7.35
N MET A 152 2.08 -0.34 -6.72
CA MET A 152 1.32 -1.41 -7.38
C MET A 152 0.32 -0.87 -8.41
N HIS A 153 -0.26 0.31 -8.18
CA HIS A 153 -1.05 1.01 -9.19
C HIS A 153 -0.18 1.37 -10.40
N THR A 154 0.95 2.05 -10.19
CA THR A 154 1.87 2.39 -11.29
C THR A 154 2.39 1.15 -12.01
N LYS A 155 2.60 0.04 -11.30
CA LYS A 155 2.95 -1.26 -11.91
C LYS A 155 1.83 -1.77 -12.83
N ALA A 156 0.57 -1.59 -12.45
CA ALA A 156 -0.56 -1.93 -13.29
C ALA A 156 -0.57 -1.10 -14.57
N ASP A 157 -0.33 0.20 -14.47
CA ASP A 157 -0.27 1.12 -15.62
C ASP A 157 0.85 0.75 -16.60
N VAL A 158 2.00 0.32 -16.07
CA VAL A 158 3.11 -0.22 -16.88
C VAL A 158 2.68 -1.46 -17.65
N PHE A 159 1.99 -2.40 -17.00
CA PHE A 159 1.49 -3.60 -17.68
C PHE A 159 0.41 -3.26 -18.72
N THR A 160 -0.51 -2.36 -18.39
CA THR A 160 -1.54 -1.89 -19.32
C THR A 160 -0.92 -1.24 -20.56
N SER A 161 0.08 -0.38 -20.38
CA SER A 161 0.82 0.21 -21.50
C SER A 161 1.54 -0.85 -22.35
N PHE A 162 2.11 -1.86 -21.68
CA PHE A 162 2.76 -2.98 -22.37
C PHE A 162 1.76 -3.82 -23.18
N SER A 163 0.53 -4.07 -22.68
CA SER A 163 -0.51 -4.74 -23.48
C SER A 163 -0.76 -4.02 -24.80
N VAL A 164 -0.90 -2.68 -24.76
CA VAL A 164 -1.19 -1.89 -25.96
C VAL A 164 -0.04 -1.97 -26.97
N ILE A 165 1.21 -1.96 -26.50
CA ILE A 165 2.38 -2.13 -27.39
C ILE A 165 2.37 -3.51 -28.07
N VAL A 166 2.10 -4.57 -27.32
CA VAL A 166 2.02 -5.94 -27.86
C VAL A 166 0.84 -6.09 -28.82
N ALA A 167 -0.31 -5.50 -28.47
CA ALA A 167 -1.50 -5.45 -29.31
C ALA A 167 -1.21 -4.82 -30.68
N MET A 168 -0.52 -3.67 -30.68
CA MET A 168 -0.12 -2.99 -31.91
C MET A 168 0.79 -3.87 -32.79
N ALA A 169 1.77 -4.55 -32.19
CA ALA A 169 2.61 -5.49 -32.93
C ALA A 169 1.79 -6.65 -33.52
N GLY A 170 0.81 -7.17 -32.78
CA GLY A 170 -0.10 -8.22 -33.24
C GLY A 170 -0.99 -7.78 -34.41
N VAL A 171 -1.56 -6.57 -34.36
CA VAL A 171 -2.36 -6.00 -35.46
C VAL A 171 -1.52 -5.85 -36.73
N LYS A 172 -0.25 -5.41 -36.62
CA LYS A 172 0.66 -5.30 -37.77
C LYS A 172 0.99 -6.65 -38.41
N LEU A 173 0.95 -7.73 -37.63
CA LEU A 173 1.13 -9.11 -38.09
C LEU A 173 -0.17 -9.74 -38.62
N GLY A 174 -1.28 -9.00 -38.66
CA GLY A 174 -2.59 -9.50 -39.11
C GLY A 174 -3.32 -10.35 -38.07
N LEU A 175 -2.93 -10.28 -36.79
CA LEU A 175 -3.52 -11.04 -35.69
C LEU A 175 -4.27 -10.12 -34.70
N PRO A 176 -5.45 -9.58 -35.06
CA PRO A 176 -6.20 -8.64 -34.21
C PRO A 176 -6.73 -9.26 -32.91
N ILE A 177 -6.81 -10.59 -32.82
CA ILE A 177 -7.25 -11.33 -31.62
C ILE A 177 -6.18 -11.28 -30.50
N VAL A 178 -4.93 -10.94 -30.82
CA VAL A 178 -3.85 -10.87 -29.83
C VAL A 178 -4.12 -9.77 -28.80
N ASP A 179 -4.67 -8.63 -29.20
CA ASP A 179 -5.00 -7.51 -28.32
C ASP A 179 -5.94 -7.89 -27.16
N PRO A 180 -7.16 -8.41 -27.41
CA PRO A 180 -8.09 -8.76 -26.34
C PRO A 180 -7.54 -9.89 -25.44
N ILE A 181 -6.78 -10.84 -25.99
CA ILE A 181 -6.17 -11.91 -25.18
C ILE A 181 -5.13 -11.32 -24.22
N VAL A 182 -4.22 -10.49 -24.71
CA VAL A 182 -3.16 -9.89 -23.89
C VAL A 182 -3.75 -8.97 -22.83
N THR A 183 -4.76 -8.17 -23.20
CA THR A 183 -5.49 -7.29 -22.26
C THR A 183 -6.16 -8.09 -21.13
N ILE A 184 -6.85 -9.20 -21.46
CA ILE A 184 -7.46 -10.07 -20.44
C ILE A 184 -6.38 -10.68 -19.54
N VAL A 185 -5.29 -11.21 -20.11
CA VAL A 185 -4.20 -11.82 -19.32
C VAL A 185 -3.59 -10.80 -18.35
N ILE A 186 -3.28 -9.58 -18.83
CA ILE A 186 -2.72 -8.53 -17.98
C ILE A 186 -3.70 -8.10 -16.90
N SER A 187 -4.98 -7.90 -17.22
CA SER A 187 -5.98 -7.52 -16.23
C SER A 187 -6.13 -8.55 -15.09
N LEU A 188 -5.96 -9.85 -15.36
CA LEU A 188 -5.92 -10.88 -14.32
C LEU A 188 -4.68 -10.77 -13.42
N PHE A 189 -3.53 -10.42 -13.97
CA PHE A 189 -2.33 -10.13 -13.17
C PHE A 189 -2.54 -8.91 -12.27
N ILE A 190 -3.14 -7.85 -12.80
CA ILE A 190 -3.45 -6.65 -12.02
C ILE A 190 -4.48 -6.97 -10.91
N ALA A 191 -5.52 -7.73 -11.22
CA ALA A 191 -6.52 -8.17 -10.23
C ALA A 191 -5.87 -8.94 -9.07
N ARG A 192 -4.88 -9.80 -9.36
CA ARG A 192 -4.10 -10.50 -8.32
C ARG A 192 -3.33 -9.53 -7.43
N LEU A 193 -2.77 -8.45 -7.97
CA LEU A 193 -2.09 -7.41 -7.19
C LEU A 193 -3.09 -6.68 -6.29
N ALA A 194 -4.25 -6.27 -6.83
CA ALA A 194 -5.30 -5.62 -6.05
C ALA A 194 -5.78 -6.50 -4.89
N ILE A 195 -6.02 -7.80 -5.14
CA ILE A 195 -6.40 -8.77 -4.10
C ILE A 195 -5.31 -8.89 -3.02
N SER A 196 -4.03 -8.82 -3.39
CA SER A 196 -2.93 -8.85 -2.42
C SER A 196 -2.97 -7.65 -1.48
N ILE A 197 -3.21 -6.45 -2.01
CA ILE A 197 -3.32 -5.21 -1.19
C ILE A 197 -4.55 -5.31 -0.29
N ILE A 198 -5.69 -5.74 -0.84
CA ILE A 198 -6.93 -5.90 -0.08
C ILE A 198 -6.74 -6.88 1.08
N ARG A 199 -6.11 -8.02 0.81
CA ARG A 199 -5.85 -9.03 1.84
C ARG A 199 -4.94 -8.50 2.94
N GLN A 200 -3.83 -7.84 2.57
CA GLN A 200 -2.89 -7.26 3.54
C GLN A 200 -3.54 -6.17 4.38
N GLY A 201 -4.22 -5.21 3.73
CA GLY A 201 -4.89 -4.11 4.42
C GLY A 201 -6.05 -4.57 5.29
N SER A 202 -6.86 -5.52 4.81
CA SER A 202 -7.94 -6.12 5.61
C SER A 202 -7.40 -6.89 6.81
N SER A 203 -6.29 -7.62 6.67
CA SER A 203 -5.66 -8.32 7.79
C SER A 203 -5.22 -7.34 8.89
N ILE A 204 -4.64 -6.19 8.51
CA ILE A 204 -4.26 -5.13 9.46
C ILE A 204 -5.50 -4.54 10.15
N LEU A 205 -6.57 -4.25 9.40
CA LEU A 205 -7.80 -3.67 9.96
C LEU A 205 -8.55 -4.65 10.88
N CYS A 206 -8.51 -5.95 10.59
CA CYS A 206 -9.08 -7.01 11.41
C CYS A 206 -8.17 -7.43 12.59
N ASP A 207 -7.14 -6.64 12.91
CA ASP A 207 -6.22 -6.89 14.04
C ASP A 207 -5.59 -8.30 13.99
N THR A 208 -5.17 -8.73 12.79
CA THR A 208 -4.36 -9.96 12.63
C THR A 208 -3.06 -9.83 13.41
N ALA A 209 -2.59 -10.94 13.99
CA ALA A 209 -1.35 -10.99 14.75
C ALA A 209 -0.17 -10.39 13.97
N ALA A 210 0.35 -9.26 14.45
CA ALA A 210 1.50 -8.58 13.86
C ALA A 210 2.81 -9.37 14.07
N ILE A 211 2.88 -10.13 15.16
CA ILE A 211 3.98 -11.03 15.50
C ILE A 211 3.39 -12.43 15.63
N LEU A 212 3.65 -13.29 14.63
CA LEU A 212 3.14 -14.66 14.63
C LEU A 212 3.84 -15.54 15.68
N ASP A 213 5.14 -15.35 15.87
CA ASP A 213 5.92 -16.12 16.84
C ASP A 213 6.09 -15.32 18.14
N ASN A 214 5.26 -15.65 19.12
CA ASN A 214 5.31 -15.04 20.45
C ASN A 214 6.56 -15.42 21.25
N LYS A 215 7.38 -16.39 20.81
CA LYS A 215 8.60 -16.81 21.54
C LYS A 215 9.50 -15.63 21.84
N LYS A 216 9.71 -14.74 20.88
CA LYS A 216 10.56 -13.56 21.09
C LYS A 216 10.03 -12.65 22.20
N ILE A 217 8.71 -12.49 22.31
CA ILE A 217 8.08 -11.71 23.38
C ILE A 217 8.26 -12.43 24.72
N ILE A 218 7.99 -13.74 24.75
CA ILE A 218 8.14 -14.58 25.94
C ILE A 218 9.58 -14.54 26.46
N ASP A 219 10.57 -14.72 25.59
CA ASP A 219 11.99 -14.72 25.93
C ASP A 219 12.43 -13.37 26.54
N ILE A 220 11.95 -12.25 25.99
CA ILE A 220 12.22 -10.92 26.55
C ILE A 220 11.57 -10.78 27.94
N VAL A 221 10.30 -11.14 28.07
CA VAL A 221 9.53 -10.98 29.32
C VAL A 221 10.08 -11.85 30.44
N LEU A 222 10.50 -13.07 30.15
CA LEU A 222 11.07 -14.01 31.14
C LEU A 222 12.47 -13.61 31.63
N THR A 223 13.13 -12.63 31.00
CA THR A 223 14.42 -12.11 31.51
C THR A 223 14.28 -11.13 32.67
N ILE A 224 13.05 -10.67 32.95
CA ILE A 224 12.76 -9.64 33.95
C ILE A 224 12.51 -10.30 35.31
N ASP A 225 13.21 -9.82 36.34
CA ASP A 225 13.07 -10.35 37.70
C ASP A 225 11.67 -10.10 38.28
N GLY A 226 11.13 -11.12 38.94
CA GLY A 226 9.77 -11.11 39.50
C GLY A 226 8.66 -11.51 38.52
N VAL A 227 8.97 -11.79 37.26
CA VAL A 227 8.06 -12.43 36.29
C VAL A 227 8.15 -13.95 36.42
N ASN A 228 7.02 -14.62 36.67
CA ASN A 228 6.97 -16.08 36.71
C ASN A 228 6.69 -16.69 35.33
N THR A 229 5.67 -16.18 34.64
CA THR A 229 5.27 -16.62 33.30
C THR A 229 4.46 -15.54 32.62
N CYS A 230 4.34 -15.61 31.29
CA CYS A 230 3.44 -14.77 30.52
C CYS A 230 2.59 -15.62 29.56
N HIS A 231 1.34 -15.22 29.36
CA HIS A 231 0.39 -15.94 28.51
C HIS A 231 -0.66 -14.99 27.93
N LYS A 232 -1.56 -15.52 27.08
CA LYS A 232 -2.58 -14.74 26.35
C LYS A 232 -2.01 -13.52 25.60
N ILE A 233 -0.81 -13.68 25.04
CA ILE A 233 -0.15 -12.63 24.25
C ILE A 233 -0.95 -12.40 22.97
N ARG A 234 -1.42 -11.17 22.78
CA ARG A 234 -2.09 -10.69 21.57
C ARG A 234 -1.27 -9.56 21.00
N THR A 235 -1.01 -9.62 19.69
CA THR A 235 -0.36 -8.54 18.96
C THR A 235 -1.28 -8.08 17.84
N ARG A 236 -1.28 -6.78 17.53
CA ARG A 236 -2.07 -6.22 16.43
C ARG A 236 -1.40 -4.98 15.86
N GLY A 237 -1.89 -4.52 14.71
CA GLY A 237 -1.40 -3.33 14.03
C GLY A 237 -0.41 -3.63 12.91
N ARG A 238 0.41 -2.64 12.57
CA ARG A 238 1.36 -2.68 11.44
C ARG A 238 2.77 -2.91 11.91
N GLU A 239 3.68 -3.25 11.00
CA GLU A 239 5.11 -3.44 11.30
C GLU A 239 5.82 -2.19 11.89
N ASP A 240 5.23 -1.01 11.75
CA ASP A 240 5.71 0.26 12.29
C ASP A 240 4.85 0.79 13.44
N ASP A 241 3.77 0.07 13.81
CA ASP A 241 2.75 0.48 14.76
C ASP A 241 2.11 -0.74 15.42
N ILE A 242 2.93 -1.51 16.15
CA ILE A 242 2.51 -2.74 16.82
C ILE A 242 1.99 -2.42 18.22
N TYR A 243 0.82 -2.96 18.56
CA TYR A 243 0.26 -2.97 19.90
C TYR A 243 0.36 -4.39 20.45
N VAL A 244 0.73 -4.51 21.73
CA VAL A 244 0.90 -5.79 22.40
C VAL A 244 0.10 -5.81 23.69
N ASP A 245 -0.78 -6.78 23.85
CA ASP A 245 -1.52 -7.03 25.08
C ASP A 245 -1.09 -8.39 25.64
N MET A 246 -0.83 -8.50 26.94
CA MET A 246 -0.44 -9.77 27.56
C MET A 246 -0.82 -9.90 29.02
N HIS A 247 -0.89 -11.14 29.50
CA HIS A 247 -1.06 -11.46 30.90
C HIS A 247 0.27 -11.93 31.47
N VAL A 248 0.64 -11.41 32.63
CA VAL A 248 1.90 -11.72 33.31
C VAL A 248 1.61 -12.16 34.73
N GLN A 249 2.11 -13.34 35.10
CA GLN A 249 1.96 -13.87 36.45
C GLN A 249 3.14 -13.43 37.32
N VAL A 250 2.80 -12.91 38.50
CA VAL A 250 3.76 -12.51 39.54
C VAL A 250 3.43 -13.20 40.87
N ASN A 251 4.30 -13.04 41.86
CA ASN A 251 4.06 -13.56 43.21
C ASN A 251 2.77 -12.94 43.81
N PRO A 252 1.82 -13.74 44.34
CA PRO A 252 0.61 -13.25 44.99
C PRO A 252 0.83 -12.27 46.15
N ASP A 253 1.96 -12.39 46.87
CA ASP A 253 2.30 -11.52 48.00
C ASP A 253 3.00 -10.22 47.54
N MET A 254 3.15 -10.01 46.23
CA MET A 254 3.81 -8.83 45.68
C MET A 254 2.97 -7.57 45.91
N ARG A 255 3.62 -6.53 46.43
CA ARG A 255 2.99 -5.21 46.55
C ARG A 255 2.64 -4.64 45.18
N VAL A 256 1.50 -3.96 45.09
CA VAL A 256 0.98 -3.35 43.85
C VAL A 256 1.98 -2.36 43.24
N ASP A 257 2.73 -1.60 44.04
CA ASP A 257 3.75 -0.68 43.54
C ASP A 257 4.94 -1.40 42.88
N ARG A 258 5.30 -2.60 43.35
CA ARG A 258 6.35 -3.42 42.71
C ARG A 258 5.81 -4.07 41.44
N ALA A 259 4.59 -4.59 41.47
CA ALA A 259 3.92 -5.14 40.30
C ALA A 259 3.83 -4.09 39.16
N HIS A 260 3.42 -2.87 39.49
CA HIS A 260 3.36 -1.77 38.52
C HIS A 260 4.74 -1.40 37.92
N ARG A 261 5.81 -1.46 38.72
CA ARG A 261 7.17 -1.28 38.20
C ARG A 261 7.56 -2.39 37.21
N ILE A 262 7.21 -3.64 37.51
CA ILE A 262 7.43 -4.77 36.59
C ILE A 262 6.68 -4.57 35.28
N SER A 263 5.43 -4.09 35.29
CA SER A 263 4.73 -3.80 34.03
C SER A 263 5.45 -2.76 33.17
N TYR A 264 6.03 -1.71 33.79
CA TYR A 264 6.84 -0.73 33.07
C TYR A 264 8.15 -1.34 32.54
N GLU A 265 8.86 -2.13 33.36
CA GLU A 265 10.08 -2.82 32.93
C GLU A 265 9.81 -3.73 31.71
N ILE A 266 8.67 -4.42 31.69
CA ILE A 266 8.21 -5.26 30.57
C ILE A 266 7.91 -4.43 29.33
N GLU A 267 7.11 -3.37 29.47
CA GLU A 267 6.78 -2.45 28.38
C GLU A 267 8.06 -1.92 27.71
N ASP A 268 9.00 -1.45 28.52
CA ASP A 268 10.23 -0.82 28.05
C ASP A 268 11.18 -1.85 27.39
N ALA A 269 11.26 -3.06 27.95
CA ALA A 269 12.06 -4.16 27.38
C ALA A 269 11.51 -4.61 26.02
N ILE A 270 10.19 -4.74 25.87
CA ILE A 270 9.56 -5.11 24.60
C ILE A 270 9.76 -4.02 23.56
N LYS A 271 9.53 -2.75 23.92
CA LYS A 271 9.74 -1.60 23.02
C LYS A 271 11.20 -1.52 22.53
N LYS A 272 12.17 -1.88 23.37
CA LYS A 272 13.60 -1.95 23.02
C LYS A 272 13.96 -3.19 22.18
N GLY A 273 13.39 -4.36 22.50
CA GLY A 273 13.74 -5.64 21.87
C GLY A 273 13.02 -5.91 20.54
N ILE A 274 11.89 -5.26 20.29
CA ILE A 274 11.07 -5.45 19.09
C ILE A 274 10.80 -4.10 18.41
N PRO A 275 11.53 -3.79 17.33
CA PRO A 275 11.31 -2.57 16.57
C PRO A 275 9.89 -2.50 16.02
N GLY A 276 9.24 -1.33 16.17
CA GLY A 276 7.87 -1.09 15.69
C GLY A 276 6.79 -1.23 16.75
N VAL A 277 7.09 -1.77 17.94
CA VAL A 277 6.16 -1.75 19.07
C VAL A 277 5.97 -0.31 19.55
N THR A 278 4.73 0.15 19.48
CA THR A 278 4.31 1.50 19.86
C THR A 278 3.75 1.50 21.28
N ASP A 279 2.97 0.47 21.63
CA ASP A 279 2.33 0.39 22.94
C ASP A 279 2.24 -1.06 23.45
N VAL A 280 2.32 -1.20 24.78
CA VAL A 280 2.25 -2.51 25.46
C VAL A 280 1.36 -2.39 26.69
N VAL A 281 0.31 -3.19 26.75
CA VAL A 281 -0.57 -3.30 27.91
C VAL A 281 -0.31 -4.63 28.62
N VAL A 282 0.09 -4.54 29.88
CA VAL A 282 0.38 -5.69 30.73
C VAL A 282 -0.70 -5.85 31.78
N HIS A 283 -1.46 -6.94 31.70
CA HIS A 283 -2.40 -7.35 32.76
C HIS A 283 -1.64 -8.24 33.76
N ILE A 284 -1.50 -7.76 35.00
CA ILE A 284 -0.80 -8.50 36.05
C ILE A 284 -1.78 -9.42 36.77
N GLU A 285 -1.43 -10.69 36.85
CA GLU A 285 -2.18 -11.72 37.56
C GLU A 285 -1.32 -12.33 38.68
N PRO A 286 -1.93 -12.74 39.80
CA PRO A 286 -1.23 -13.56 40.78
C PRO A 286 -0.99 -14.96 40.18
N LYS A 287 0.14 -15.57 40.50
CA LYS A 287 0.41 -16.97 40.14
C LYS A 287 -0.65 -17.88 40.78
N GLU A 288 -1.39 -18.62 39.96
CA GLU A 288 -2.27 -19.69 40.44
C GLU A 288 -1.41 -20.80 41.07
N LYS A 289 -1.86 -21.33 42.23
CA LYS A 289 -1.15 -22.36 43.00
C LYS A 289 -1.15 -23.71 42.30
#